data_AF-L0AFD5-F1
#
_entry.id   AF-L0AFD5-F1
#
_cell.length_a   1.000
_cell.length_b   1.000
_cell.length_c   1.000
_cell.angle_alpha   90.00
_cell.angle_beta   90.00
_cell.angle_gamma   90.00
#
_symmetry.space_group_name_H-M   'P 1'
#
loop_
_entity.id
_entity.type
_entity.pdbx_description
1 polymer ?
#
loop_
_entity_poly.entity_id
_entity_poly.type
_entity_poly.pdbx_seq_one_letter_code
_entity_poly.pdbx_strand_id
1 'polypeptide(L)'
;MSRSSTHRGQTEPLAALVAVAVIGVAVGLYGGYLTGTLSETTDRTSADVALERVWQDISRSGVFASADDSELDPIADRIELASLPEGENVRVAVTTVQEGEEQLVTEARFDADGTALEPDTLEAPPSHAGVAKRPIPVALEPGAVRGGTLSVEVWSP
;
A
#
# COMPACT_ATOMS: atom_id res chain seq x y z
N MET A 1 33.96 -34.39 -63.62
CA MET A 1 34.24 -34.16 -62.19
C MET A 1 33.29 -33.07 -61.69
N SER A 2 32.18 -33.47 -61.06
CA SER A 2 31.17 -32.55 -60.55
C SER A 2 31.57 -32.13 -59.14
N ARG A 3 31.85 -30.85 -58.97
CA ARG A 3 32.20 -30.23 -57.69
C ARG A 3 30.97 -29.48 -57.21
N SER A 4 30.17 -30.19 -56.41
CA SER A 4 29.14 -29.60 -55.58
C SER A 4 29.84 -28.92 -54.42
N SER A 5 29.88 -27.59 -54.43
CA SER A 5 30.22 -26.79 -53.27
C SER A 5 28.98 -26.64 -52.41
N THR A 6 28.94 -27.39 -51.31
CA THR A 6 27.97 -27.21 -50.22
C THR A 6 28.23 -25.85 -49.56
N HIS A 7 27.58 -24.82 -50.07
CA HIS A 7 27.51 -23.50 -49.44
C HIS A 7 26.38 -23.51 -48.41
N ARG A 8 26.60 -24.21 -47.29
CA ARG A 8 25.64 -24.28 -46.17
C ARG A 8 26.43 -24.29 -44.87
N GLY A 9 26.29 -23.23 -44.05
CA GLY A 9 26.79 -23.23 -42.68
C GLY A 9 27.42 -21.95 -42.12
N GLN A 10 27.35 -20.78 -42.77
CA GLN A 10 27.90 -19.52 -42.21
C GLN A 10 26.85 -18.50 -41.72
N THR A 11 25.63 -18.94 -41.42
CA THR A 11 24.61 -18.12 -40.73
C THR A 11 24.32 -18.55 -39.29
N GLU A 12 24.92 -19.63 -38.78
CA GLU A 12 24.41 -20.26 -37.56
C GLU A 12 24.77 -19.59 -36.22
N PRO A 13 25.97 -19.03 -35.98
CA PRO A 13 26.28 -18.46 -34.66
C PRO A 13 25.68 -17.07 -34.46
N LEU A 14 25.81 -16.18 -35.44
CA LEU A 14 25.40 -14.77 -35.28
C LEU A 14 23.88 -14.66 -35.22
N ALA A 15 23.16 -15.38 -36.07
CA ALA A 15 21.70 -15.40 -36.03
C ALA A 15 21.18 -15.97 -34.70
N ALA A 16 21.82 -17.01 -34.16
CA ALA A 16 21.47 -17.56 -32.86
C ALA A 16 21.73 -16.54 -31.72
N LEU A 17 22.86 -15.83 -31.74
CA LEU A 17 23.17 -14.80 -30.75
C LEU A 17 22.16 -13.63 -30.83
N VAL A 18 21.79 -13.21 -32.03
CA VAL A 18 20.76 -12.18 -32.23
C VAL A 18 19.42 -12.67 -31.70
N ALA A 19 19.03 -13.91 -31.98
CA ALA A 19 17.79 -14.48 -31.48
C ALA A 19 17.77 -14.51 -29.94
N VAL A 20 18.86 -14.96 -29.30
CA VAL A 20 18.97 -14.98 -27.83
C VAL A 20 18.95 -13.56 -27.25
N ALA A 21 19.64 -12.60 -27.88
CA ALA A 21 19.61 -11.20 -27.46
C ALA A 21 18.19 -10.62 -27.56
N VAL A 22 17.48 -10.88 -28.66
CA VAL A 22 16.08 -10.46 -28.84
C VAL A 22 15.18 -11.10 -27.79
N ILE A 23 15.34 -12.39 -27.50
CA ILE A 23 14.59 -13.08 -26.44
C ILE A 23 14.90 -12.46 -25.07
N GLY A 24 16.18 -12.18 -24.77
CA GLY A 24 16.58 -11.55 -23.51
C GLY A 24 15.99 -10.15 -23.35
N VAL A 25 15.99 -9.34 -24.41
CA VAL A 25 15.33 -8.02 -24.43
C VAL A 25 13.82 -8.16 -24.27
N ALA A 26 13.19 -9.11 -24.97
CA ALA A 26 11.75 -9.33 -24.87
C ALA A 26 11.34 -9.79 -23.46
N VAL A 27 12.10 -10.69 -22.85
CA VAL A 27 11.89 -11.15 -21.46
C VAL A 27 12.16 -10.02 -20.47
N GLY A 28 13.20 -9.21 -20.69
CA GLY A 28 13.49 -8.03 -19.86
C GLY A 28 12.38 -6.98 -19.93
N LEU A 29 11.86 -6.68 -21.12
CA LEU A 29 10.73 -5.77 -21.32
C LEU A 29 9.44 -6.33 -20.71
N TYR A 30 9.16 -7.61 -20.93
CA TYR A 30 8.01 -8.27 -20.33
C TYR A 30 8.10 -8.31 -18.81
N GLY A 31 9.27 -8.65 -18.27
CA GLY A 31 9.54 -8.67 -16.84
C GLY A 31 9.38 -7.29 -16.23
N GLY A 32 9.96 -6.25 -16.84
CA GLY A 32 9.79 -4.87 -16.38
C GLY A 32 8.33 -4.39 -16.39
N TYR A 33 7.59 -4.72 -17.46
CA TYR A 33 6.15 -4.45 -17.54
C TYR A 33 5.35 -5.21 -16.47
N LEU A 34 5.64 -6.50 -16.30
CA LEU A 34 4.98 -7.35 -15.32
C LEU A 34 5.26 -6.87 -13.89
N THR A 35 6.50 -6.51 -13.56
CA THR A 35 6.85 -5.94 -12.27
C THR A 35 6.10 -4.64 -12.01
N GLY A 36 6.06 -3.71 -12.97
CA GLY A 36 5.32 -2.46 -12.80
C GLY A 36 3.82 -2.66 -12.53
N THR A 37 3.19 -3.63 -13.19
CA THR A 37 1.76 -3.94 -12.96
C THR A 37 1.51 -4.67 -11.64
N LEU A 38 2.42 -5.56 -11.22
CA LEU A 38 2.31 -6.29 -9.96
C LEU A 38 2.50 -5.38 -8.75
N SER A 39 3.43 -4.42 -8.81
CA SER A 39 3.62 -3.43 -7.74
C SER A 39 2.33 -2.66 -7.45
N GLU A 40 1.68 -2.10 -8.48
CA GLU A 40 0.41 -1.34 -8.31
C GLU A 40 -0.71 -2.18 -7.67
N THR A 41 -0.76 -3.49 -7.95
CA THR A 41 -1.74 -4.40 -7.33
C THR A 41 -1.35 -4.79 -5.91
N THR A 42 -0.04 -4.94 -5.67
CA THR A 42 0.52 -5.28 -4.35
C THR A 42 0.28 -4.14 -3.38
N ASP A 43 0.51 -2.89 -3.78
CA ASP A 43 0.30 -1.70 -2.93
C ASP A 43 -1.16 -1.58 -2.46
N ARG A 44 -2.12 -1.85 -3.37
CA ARG A 44 -3.55 -1.92 -3.00
C ARG A 44 -3.82 -3.06 -2.04
N THR A 45 -3.24 -4.24 -2.28
CA THR A 45 -3.41 -5.41 -1.41
C THR A 45 -2.78 -5.18 -0.03
N SER A 46 -1.61 -4.57 0.06
CA SER A 46 -0.95 -4.18 1.30
C SER A 46 -1.82 -3.20 2.09
N ALA A 47 -2.37 -2.17 1.42
CA ALA A 47 -3.29 -1.22 2.04
C ALA A 47 -4.53 -1.90 2.61
N ASP A 48 -5.16 -2.81 1.85
CA ASP A 48 -6.37 -3.54 2.26
C ASP A 48 -6.09 -4.46 3.46
N VAL A 49 -4.95 -5.17 3.44
CA VAL A 49 -4.53 -6.05 4.53
C VAL A 49 -4.18 -5.23 5.78
N ALA A 50 -3.45 -4.13 5.63
CA ALA A 50 -3.14 -3.20 6.71
C ALA A 50 -4.43 -2.62 7.31
N LEU A 51 -5.39 -2.23 6.48
CA LEU A 51 -6.68 -1.71 6.93
C LEU A 51 -7.42 -2.72 7.80
N GLU A 52 -7.46 -4.00 7.41
CA GLU A 52 -8.16 -5.02 8.20
C GLU A 52 -7.47 -5.23 9.56
N ARG A 53 -6.14 -5.26 9.59
CA ARG A 53 -5.38 -5.41 10.84
C ARG A 53 -5.52 -4.20 11.76
N VAL A 54 -5.32 -3.00 11.23
CA VAL A 54 -5.53 -1.73 11.94
C VAL A 54 -6.95 -1.66 12.50
N TRP A 55 -7.97 -2.08 11.73
CA TRP A 55 -9.34 -2.13 12.23
C TRP A 55 -9.51 -3.09 13.41
N GLN A 56 -8.87 -4.26 13.37
CA GLN A 56 -8.92 -5.21 14.48
C GLN A 56 -8.26 -4.65 15.75
N ASP A 57 -7.19 -3.87 15.60
CA ASP A 57 -6.48 -3.24 16.72
C ASP A 57 -7.28 -2.09 17.34
N ILE A 58 -7.80 -1.19 16.50
CA ILE A 58 -8.46 0.03 16.98
C ILE A 58 -9.93 -0.18 17.35
N SER A 59 -10.60 -1.20 16.81
CA SER A 59 -12.01 -1.45 17.11
C SER A 59 -12.16 -2.18 18.45
N ARG A 60 -13.07 -1.70 19.30
CA ARG A 60 -13.49 -2.40 20.51
C ARG A 60 -14.94 -2.82 20.32
N SER A 61 -15.21 -4.13 20.38
CA SER A 61 -16.54 -4.70 20.12
C SER A 61 -17.13 -4.26 18.77
N GLY A 62 -16.29 -4.07 17.76
CA GLY A 62 -16.69 -3.66 16.41
C GLY A 62 -16.99 -2.17 16.25
N VAL A 63 -16.63 -1.32 17.23
CA VAL A 63 -16.79 0.14 17.18
C VAL A 63 -15.47 0.84 17.44
N PHE A 64 -15.15 1.87 16.66
CA PHE A 64 -14.05 2.77 16.99
C PHE A 64 -14.53 3.77 18.04
N ALA A 65 -13.94 3.72 19.23
CA ALA A 65 -14.17 4.70 20.27
C ALA A 65 -13.07 5.76 20.20
N SER A 66 -13.46 6.96 19.77
CA SER A 66 -12.67 8.18 19.99
C SER A 66 -12.86 8.50 21.47
N ALA A 67 -11.91 8.15 22.34
CA ALA A 67 -12.01 8.60 23.72
C ALA A 67 -12.06 10.13 23.73
N ASP A 68 -12.80 10.73 24.66
CA ASP A 68 -13.03 12.19 24.78
C ASP A 68 -11.75 13.04 24.90
N ASP A 69 -10.56 12.41 24.95
CA ASP A 69 -9.27 13.07 25.09
C ASP A 69 -8.21 12.36 24.22
N SER A 70 -8.20 12.67 22.92
CA SER A 70 -7.25 12.12 21.94
C SER A 70 -5.76 12.33 22.30
N GLU A 71 -5.46 13.23 23.25
CA GLU A 71 -4.11 13.47 23.77
C GLU A 71 -3.63 12.38 24.76
N LEU A 72 -4.52 11.66 25.43
CA LEU A 72 -4.17 10.70 26.49
C LEU A 72 -4.11 9.23 26.01
N ASP A 73 -4.78 8.90 24.91
CA ASP A 73 -4.79 7.56 24.29
C ASP A 73 -4.79 7.72 22.76
N PRO A 74 -3.65 8.16 22.16
CA PRO A 74 -3.57 8.39 20.72
C PRO A 74 -3.80 7.08 19.97
N ILE A 75 -4.45 7.17 18.80
CA ILE A 75 -4.72 5.98 17.98
C ILE A 75 -3.43 5.22 17.60
N ALA A 76 -2.30 5.93 17.54
CA ALA A 76 -0.98 5.34 17.29
C ALA A 76 -0.61 4.26 18.32
N ASP A 77 -0.91 4.47 19.61
CA ASP A 77 -0.55 3.53 20.68
C ASP A 77 -1.42 2.27 20.67
N ARG A 78 -2.57 2.33 19.99
CA ARG A 78 -3.51 1.21 19.87
C ARG A 78 -3.20 0.31 18.70
N ILE A 79 -2.42 0.77 17.72
CA ILE A 79 -2.06 0.01 16.53
C ILE A 79 -0.79 -0.76 16.82
N GLU A 80 -0.82 -2.08 16.59
CA GLU A 80 0.36 -2.91 16.78
C GLU A 80 1.31 -2.78 15.58
N LEU A 81 2.63 -2.80 15.83
CA LEU A 81 3.64 -2.80 14.76
C LEU A 81 3.41 -3.93 13.75
N ALA A 82 2.97 -5.10 14.21
CA ALA A 82 2.69 -6.26 13.36
C ALA A 82 1.48 -6.06 12.41
N SER A 83 0.65 -5.06 12.69
CA SER A 83 -0.48 -4.68 11.84
C SER A 83 -0.07 -3.79 10.68
N LEU A 84 1.10 -3.15 10.77
CA LEU A 84 1.67 -2.31 9.73
C LEU A 84 2.44 -3.16 8.71
N PRO A 85 2.39 -2.82 7.41
CA PRO A 85 3.26 -3.43 6.41
C PRO A 85 4.72 -3.05 6.66
N GLU A 86 5.61 -4.03 6.60
CA GLU A 86 7.04 -3.84 6.83
C GLU A 86 7.68 -3.03 5.71
N GLY A 87 8.46 -2.00 6.06
CA GLY A 87 9.23 -1.22 5.09
C GLY A 87 8.43 -0.17 4.32
N GLU A 88 7.18 0.09 4.70
CA GLU A 88 6.32 1.10 4.09
C GLU A 88 5.92 2.17 5.11
N ASN A 89 5.84 3.42 4.67
CA ASN A 89 5.19 4.47 5.45
C ASN A 89 3.69 4.24 5.45
N VAL A 90 3.03 4.50 6.57
CA VAL A 90 1.61 4.27 6.75
C VAL A 90 0.94 5.50 7.31
N ARG A 91 -0.19 5.90 6.74
CA ARG A 91 -1.08 6.91 7.31
C ARG A 91 -2.44 6.27 7.57
N VAL A 92 -2.88 6.37 8.81
CA VAL A 92 -4.19 5.91 9.26
C VAL A 92 -5.00 7.13 9.65
N ALA A 93 -6.16 7.29 9.04
CA ALA A 93 -7.08 8.37 9.37
C ALA A 93 -8.49 7.85 9.57
N VAL A 94 -9.17 8.38 10.58
CA VAL A 94 -10.59 8.13 10.83
C VAL A 94 -11.35 9.43 10.64
N THR A 95 -12.31 9.42 9.73
CA THR A 95 -13.24 10.54 9.50
C THR A 95 -14.65 10.16 9.91
N THR A 96 -15.46 11.15 10.22
CA THR A 96 -16.89 11.02 10.46
C THR A 96 -17.61 12.16 9.76
N VAL A 97 -18.89 11.98 9.45
CA VAL A 97 -19.73 13.08 8.95
C VAL A 97 -20.39 13.77 10.14
N GLN A 98 -20.10 15.06 10.36
CA GLN A 98 -20.76 15.93 11.33
C GLN A 98 -21.34 17.14 10.61
N GLU A 99 -22.59 17.50 10.90
CA GLU A 99 -23.28 18.63 10.27
C GLU A 99 -23.31 18.59 8.72
N GLY A 100 -23.14 17.42 8.12
CA GLY A 100 -23.08 17.23 6.67
C GLY A 100 -21.68 17.39 6.06
N GLU A 101 -20.66 17.65 6.88
CA GLU A 101 -19.27 17.81 6.49
C GLU A 101 -18.43 16.64 7.00
N GLU A 102 -17.46 16.18 6.21
CA GLU A 102 -16.48 15.20 6.69
C GLU A 102 -15.49 15.89 7.62
N GLN A 103 -15.40 15.37 8.85
CA GLN A 103 -14.47 15.85 9.86
C GLN A 103 -13.48 14.75 10.23
N LEU A 104 -12.21 15.10 10.29
CA LEU A 104 -11.16 14.23 10.80
C LEU A 104 -11.34 14.06 12.31
N VAL A 105 -11.51 12.81 12.76
CA VAL A 105 -11.61 12.45 14.18
C VAL A 105 -10.21 12.28 14.75
N THR A 106 -9.38 11.50 14.05
CA THR A 106 -8.00 11.24 14.46
C THR A 106 -7.17 10.80 13.26
N GLU A 107 -5.86 10.98 13.38
CA GLU A 107 -4.86 10.57 12.40
C GLU A 107 -3.61 10.07 13.14
N ALA A 108 -3.01 9.00 12.61
CA ALA A 108 -1.67 8.55 12.99
C ALA A 108 -0.84 8.28 11.74
N ARG A 109 0.46 8.55 11.85
CA ARG A 109 1.45 8.26 10.81
C ARG A 109 2.54 7.38 11.38
N PHE A 110 3.03 6.47 10.55
CA PHE A 110 4.11 5.56 10.86
C PHE A 110 5.13 5.60 9.73
N ASP A 111 6.42 5.56 10.09
CA ASP A 111 7.48 5.38 9.11
C ASP A 111 7.63 3.90 8.70
N ALA A 112 8.57 3.64 7.78
CA ALA A 112 8.92 2.31 7.31
C ALA A 112 9.43 1.35 8.41
N ASP A 113 9.90 1.87 9.55
CA ASP A 113 10.28 1.09 10.73
C ASP A 113 9.07 0.83 11.65
N GLY A 114 7.91 1.40 11.31
CA GLY A 114 6.66 1.36 12.06
C GLY A 114 6.68 2.21 13.33
N THR A 115 7.56 3.21 13.39
CA THR A 115 7.59 4.20 14.47
C THR A 115 6.50 5.23 14.25
N ALA A 116 5.70 5.47 15.29
CA ALA A 116 4.69 6.52 15.25
C ALA A 116 5.37 7.91 15.15
N LEU A 117 4.89 8.72 14.21
CA LEU A 117 5.38 10.07 13.96
C LEU A 117 4.28 11.08 14.19
N GLU A 118 4.69 12.31 14.55
CA GLU A 118 3.76 13.43 14.59
C GLU A 118 3.18 13.68 13.18
N PRO A 119 1.90 14.07 13.07
CA PRO A 119 1.21 14.23 11.78
C PRO A 119 1.97 15.10 10.77
N ASP A 120 2.70 16.10 11.23
CA ASP A 120 3.41 17.05 10.35
C ASP A 120 4.86 16.66 10.03
N THR A 121 5.35 15.56 10.62
CA THR A 121 6.76 15.14 10.48
C THR A 121 7.02 14.40 9.18
N LEU A 122 6.06 13.58 8.74
CA LEU A 122 6.21 12.76 7.54
C LEU A 122 5.53 13.44 6.33
N GLU A 123 6.16 13.39 5.16
CA GLU A 123 5.63 14.01 3.94
C GLU A 123 4.22 13.50 3.61
N ALA A 124 3.42 14.34 2.92
CA ALA A 124 2.10 13.90 2.50
C ALA A 124 2.22 12.69 1.56
N PRO A 125 1.29 11.71 1.67
CA PRO A 125 1.30 10.54 0.81
C PRO A 125 1.34 10.95 -0.68
N PRO A 126 2.19 10.33 -1.50
CA PRO A 126 2.24 10.60 -2.92
C PRO A 126 0.93 10.17 -3.61
N SER A 127 0.67 10.68 -4.82
CA SER A 127 -0.55 10.35 -5.57
C SER A 127 -0.68 8.87 -5.96
N HIS A 128 0.42 8.13 -5.90
CA HIS A 128 0.49 6.70 -6.16
C HIS A 128 0.50 5.85 -4.88
N ALA A 129 0.24 6.43 -3.70
CA ALA A 129 0.11 5.65 -2.47
C ALA A 129 -1.02 4.61 -2.62
N GLY A 130 -0.81 3.41 -2.08
CA GLY A 130 -1.87 2.42 -1.95
C GLY A 130 -2.90 2.95 -0.96
N VAL A 131 -4.17 3.03 -1.35
CA VAL A 131 -5.25 3.55 -0.49
C VAL A 131 -6.34 2.51 -0.33
N ALA A 132 -6.64 2.18 0.92
CA ALA A 132 -7.79 1.37 1.30
C ALA A 132 -8.73 2.19 2.19
N LYS A 133 -10.05 2.02 1.99
CA LYS A 133 -11.08 2.73 2.75
C LYS A 133 -12.18 1.76 3.18
N ARG A 134 -12.65 1.93 4.42
CA ARG A 134 -13.72 1.11 4.99
C ARG A 134 -14.71 1.97 5.79
N PRO A 135 -16.03 1.83 5.54
CA PRO A 135 -17.05 2.39 6.42
C PRO A 135 -16.99 1.71 7.79
N ILE A 136 -16.90 2.50 8.86
CA ILE A 136 -16.81 2.01 10.24
C ILE A 136 -17.79 2.75 11.16
N PRO A 137 -18.30 2.10 12.21
CA PRO A 137 -19.01 2.80 13.26
C PRO A 137 -18.01 3.53 14.20
N VAL A 138 -18.26 4.81 14.42
CA VAL A 138 -17.45 5.70 15.25
C VAL A 138 -18.30 6.21 16.41
N ALA A 139 -17.87 5.91 17.64
CA ALA A 139 -18.42 6.50 18.86
C ALA A 139 -17.61 7.75 19.21
N LEU A 140 -18.25 8.92 19.14
CA LEU A 140 -17.67 10.20 19.53
C LEU A 140 -17.89 10.51 21.01
N GLU A 141 -19.02 10.03 21.56
CA GLU A 141 -19.39 10.16 22.97
C GLU A 141 -19.95 8.81 23.43
N PRO A 142 -19.95 8.50 24.74
CA PRO A 142 -20.59 7.30 25.27
C PRO A 142 -22.06 7.19 24.82
N GLY A 143 -22.36 6.19 23.99
CA GLY A 143 -23.71 5.93 23.46
C GLY A 143 -24.07 6.69 22.17
N ALA A 144 -23.20 7.55 21.64
CA ALA A 144 -23.43 8.27 20.38
C ALA A 144 -22.56 7.69 19.25
N VAL A 145 -23.10 6.68 18.55
CA VAL A 145 -22.43 6.04 17.40
C VAL A 145 -22.89 6.66 16.10
N ARG A 146 -21.95 7.09 15.26
CA ARG A 146 -22.17 7.61 13.91
C ARG A 146 -21.40 6.79 12.88
N GLY A 147 -21.80 6.91 11.61
CA GLY A 147 -21.04 6.35 10.50
C GLY A 147 -19.80 7.21 10.23
N GLY A 148 -18.65 6.56 10.14
CA GLY A 148 -17.39 7.16 9.72
C GLY A 148 -16.67 6.30 8.69
N THR A 149 -15.47 6.73 8.32
CA THR A 149 -14.60 6.04 7.37
C THR A 149 -13.22 5.90 7.99
N LEU A 150 -12.70 4.68 7.98
CA LEU A 150 -11.29 4.38 8.21
C LEU A 150 -10.58 4.39 6.84
N SER A 151 -9.53 5.17 6.70
CA SER A 151 -8.64 5.14 5.54
C SER A 151 -7.23 4.77 5.97
N VAL A 152 -6.63 3.84 5.24
CA VAL A 152 -5.22 3.47 5.38
C VAL A 152 -4.53 3.74 4.04
N GLU A 153 -3.46 4.52 4.11
CA GLU A 153 -2.63 4.90 2.98
C GLU A 153 -1.21 4.37 3.22
N VAL A 154 -0.63 3.69 2.24
CA VAL A 154 0.69 3.05 2.32
C VAL A 154 1.55 3.45 1.14
N TRP A 155 2.82 3.74 1.40
CA TRP A 155 3.77 4.11 0.35
C TRP A 155 5.20 3.82 0.75
N SER A 156 6.06 3.62 -0.25
CA SER A 156 7.49 3.50 -0.04
C SER A 156 8.10 4.81 0.49
N PRO A 157 9.11 4.75 1.37
CA PRO A 157 9.82 5.91 1.90
C PRO A 157 10.64 6.68 0.86
#